data_AF-A0ABD5F256-F1
#
_entry.id   AF-A0ABD5F256-F1
#
_cell.length_a   1.000
_cell.length_b   1.000
_cell.length_c   1.000
_cell.angle_alpha   90.00
_cell.angle_beta   90.00
_cell.angle_gamma   90.00
#
_symmetry.space_group_name_H-M   'P 1'
#
loop_
_entity.id
_entity.type
_entity.pdbx_description
1 polymer ?
#
loop_
_entity_poly.entity_id
_entity_poly.type
_entity_poly.pdbx_seq_one_letter_code
_entity_poly.pdbx_strand_id
1 'polypeptide(L)'
;MGALDAFYRTWSQARTTFGDGAPTTGDSFDGSARLREMQSTIESAAPDERWQGTASQAYAAKNAEHAAVYGKLANLDQRMAAEVSRAAEVVSAGRQDLEQTQSWVTSMD
;
A
#
# COMPACT_ATOMS: atom_id res chain seq x y z
N MET A 1 -17.35 41.17 5.32
CA MET A 1 -16.89 39.97 4.59
C MET A 1 -17.99 39.56 3.65
N GLY A 2 -17.67 39.32 2.37
CA GLY A 2 -18.64 38.87 1.37
C GLY A 2 -18.68 37.34 1.25
N ALA A 3 -19.67 36.82 0.52
CA ALA A 3 -19.82 35.37 0.30
C ALA A 3 -18.59 34.73 -0.37
N LEU A 4 -17.92 35.45 -1.29
CA LEU A 4 -16.71 35.00 -1.96
C LEU A 4 -15.50 34.86 -1.00
N ASP A 5 -15.31 35.81 -0.09
CA ASP A 5 -14.26 35.74 0.94
C ASP A 5 -14.50 34.55 1.88
N ALA A 6 -15.77 34.29 2.25
CA ALA A 6 -16.12 33.09 3.00
C ALA A 6 -15.84 31.79 2.22
N PHE A 7 -16.18 31.75 0.93
CA PHE A 7 -15.88 30.61 0.06
C PHE A 7 -14.38 30.32 -0.02
N TYR A 8 -13.55 31.32 -0.34
CA TYR A 8 -12.10 31.11 -0.48
C TYR A 8 -11.44 30.65 0.83
N ARG A 9 -11.93 31.13 1.99
CA ARG A 9 -11.46 30.64 3.29
C ARG A 9 -11.82 29.17 3.52
N THR A 10 -13.07 28.79 3.26
CA THR A 10 -13.50 27.38 3.41
C THR A 10 -12.77 26.48 2.43
N TRP A 11 -12.63 26.90 1.17
CA TRP A 11 -11.88 26.19 0.16
C TRP A 11 -10.42 25.99 0.58
N SER A 12 -9.74 27.05 1.04
CA SER A 12 -8.35 26.96 1.50
C SER A 12 -8.22 26.02 2.69
N GLN A 13 -9.19 26.04 3.62
CA GLN A 13 -9.19 25.12 4.76
C GLN A 13 -9.43 23.67 4.35
N ALA A 14 -10.26 23.41 3.34
CA ALA A 14 -10.43 22.07 2.78
C ALA A 14 -9.18 21.61 2.02
N ARG A 15 -8.54 22.50 1.26
CA ARG A 15 -7.35 22.17 0.48
C ARG A 15 -6.17 21.73 1.36
N THR A 16 -6.05 22.28 2.56
CA THR A 16 -5.00 21.89 3.52
C THR A 16 -5.23 20.50 4.14
N THR A 17 -6.48 19.99 4.21
CA THR A 17 -6.73 18.64 4.74
C THR A 17 -6.23 17.54 3.81
N PHE A 18 -6.02 17.85 2.53
CA PHE A 18 -5.43 16.94 1.55
C PHE A 18 -3.90 17.01 1.51
N GLY A 19 -3.28 17.90 2.30
CA GLY A 19 -1.83 18.12 2.30
C GLY A 19 -1.28 18.66 0.99
N ASP A 20 0.05 18.63 0.86
CA ASP A 20 0.81 19.16 -0.27
C ASP A 20 1.72 18.10 -0.91
N GLY A 21 2.26 18.41 -2.10
CA GLY A 21 3.16 17.52 -2.84
C GLY A 21 2.47 16.31 -3.47
N ALA A 22 3.21 15.52 -4.27
CA ALA A 22 2.66 14.28 -4.84
C ALA A 22 2.35 13.29 -3.69
N PRO A 23 1.14 12.72 -3.62
CA PRO A 23 0.83 11.71 -2.61
C PRO A 23 1.75 10.48 -2.77
N THR A 24 2.25 9.95 -1.65
CA THR A 24 3.07 8.73 -1.66
C THR A 24 2.24 7.54 -2.11
N THR A 25 2.66 6.85 -3.17
CA THR A 25 2.05 5.60 -3.63
C THR A 25 2.49 4.42 -2.77
N GLY A 26 1.78 3.30 -2.92
CA GLY A 26 2.07 2.08 -2.19
C GLY A 26 3.37 1.37 -2.54
N ASP A 27 4.08 1.77 -3.60
CA ASP A 27 5.21 1.02 -4.14
C ASP A 27 6.34 0.81 -3.10
N SER A 28 6.56 1.79 -2.22
CA SER A 28 7.54 1.68 -1.13
C SER A 28 7.17 0.66 -0.04
N PHE A 29 5.93 0.17 -0.06
CA PHE A 29 5.39 -0.78 0.91
C PHE A 29 5.25 -2.20 0.33
N ASP A 30 5.56 -2.41 -0.95
CA ASP A 30 5.55 -3.74 -1.56
C ASP A 30 6.91 -4.44 -1.41
N GLY A 31 7.13 -5.06 -0.24
CA GLY A 31 8.26 -5.97 0.01
C GLY A 31 8.03 -7.39 -0.49
N SER A 32 6.93 -7.66 -1.19
CA SER A 32 6.44 -9.03 -1.42
C SER A 32 7.37 -9.89 -2.27
N ALA A 33 8.14 -9.29 -3.19
CA ALA A 33 9.10 -10.01 -4.02
C ALA A 33 10.17 -10.70 -3.16
N ARG A 34 10.72 -9.98 -2.17
CA ARG A 34 11.73 -10.53 -1.26
C ARG A 34 11.15 -11.63 -0.37
N LEU A 35 9.92 -11.44 0.11
CA LEU A 35 9.24 -12.46 0.92
C LEU A 35 8.96 -13.74 0.12
N ARG A 36 8.58 -13.62 -1.16
CA ARG A 36 8.42 -14.78 -2.06
C ARG A 36 9.75 -15.49 -2.35
N GLU A 37 10.83 -14.75 -2.49
CA GLU A 37 12.16 -15.32 -2.62
C GLU A 37 12.54 -16.13 -1.36
N MET A 38 12.25 -15.60 -0.18
CA MET A 38 12.47 -16.30 1.10
C MET A 38 11.59 -17.54 1.23
N GLN A 39 10.32 -17.48 0.79
CA GLN A 39 9.43 -18.64 0.69
C GLN A 39 10.06 -19.73 -0.18
N SER A 40 10.44 -19.41 -1.42
CA SER A 40 11.05 -20.35 -2.35
C SER A 40 12.36 -20.93 -1.81
N THR A 41 13.16 -20.12 -1.12
CA THR A 41 14.42 -20.56 -0.50
C THR A 41 14.16 -21.64 0.55
N ILE A 42 13.19 -21.44 1.44
CA ILE A 42 12.84 -22.43 2.46
C ILE A 42 12.23 -23.70 1.85
N GLU A 43 11.38 -23.56 0.84
CA GLU A 43 10.81 -24.71 0.12
C GLU A 43 11.91 -25.54 -0.55
N SER A 44 12.94 -24.89 -1.12
CA SER A 44 14.08 -25.56 -1.75
C SER A 44 14.99 -26.29 -0.76
N ALA A 45 14.94 -25.92 0.53
CA ALA A 45 15.71 -26.56 1.59
C ALA A 45 15.07 -27.88 2.09
N ALA A 46 14.01 -28.38 1.44
CA ALA A 46 13.36 -29.62 1.82
C ALA A 46 14.36 -30.80 1.88
N PRO A 47 14.20 -31.74 2.84
CA PRO A 47 15.01 -32.96 2.88
C PRO A 47 14.84 -33.79 1.60
N ASP A 48 15.92 -34.45 1.18
CA ASP A 48 15.91 -35.37 0.04
C ASP A 48 16.21 -36.82 0.47
N GLU A 49 16.44 -37.69 -0.51
CA GLU A 49 16.68 -39.13 -0.30
C GLU A 49 17.85 -39.43 0.66
N ARG A 50 18.79 -38.48 0.83
CA ARG A 50 19.95 -38.62 1.70
C ARG A 50 19.61 -38.43 3.19
N TRP A 51 18.46 -37.82 3.51
CA TRP A 51 18.04 -37.57 4.88
C TRP A 51 16.58 -37.97 5.12
N GLN A 52 16.40 -39.15 5.70
CA GLN A 52 15.09 -39.75 5.95
C GLN A 52 14.86 -40.02 7.44
N GLY A 53 13.59 -40.15 7.83
CA GLY A 53 13.15 -40.45 9.20
C GLY A 53 12.47 -39.29 9.91
N THR A 54 12.13 -39.49 11.18
CA THR A 54 11.30 -38.56 11.96
C THR A 54 11.88 -37.14 12.02
N ALA A 55 13.21 -37.01 12.10
CA ALA A 55 13.86 -35.71 12.13
C ALA A 55 13.69 -34.93 10.81
N SER A 56 13.82 -35.60 9.66
CA SER A 56 13.64 -34.93 8.36
C SER A 56 12.17 -34.57 8.12
N GLN A 57 11.23 -35.41 8.55
CA GLN A 57 9.79 -35.10 8.50
C GLN A 57 9.44 -33.86 9.36
N ALA A 58 9.96 -33.78 10.59
CA ALA A 58 9.74 -32.63 11.46
C ALA A 58 10.33 -31.33 10.87
N TYR A 59 11.52 -31.42 10.28
CA TYR A 59 12.15 -30.31 9.58
C TYR A 59 11.33 -29.85 8.36
N ALA A 60 10.88 -30.78 7.52
CA ALA A 60 10.02 -30.48 6.37
C ALA A 60 8.72 -29.79 6.79
N ALA A 61 8.09 -30.26 7.87
CA ALA A 61 6.89 -29.63 8.43
C ALA A 61 7.15 -28.18 8.86
N LYS A 62 8.29 -27.90 9.52
CA LYS A 62 8.65 -26.54 9.92
C LYS A 62 9.00 -25.64 8.73
N ASN A 63 9.65 -26.17 7.70
CA ASN A 63 9.88 -25.42 6.47
C ASN A 63 8.56 -25.05 5.79
N ALA A 64 7.59 -25.97 5.74
CA ALA A 64 6.26 -25.67 5.20
C ALA A 64 5.53 -24.58 5.99
N GLU A 65 5.61 -24.60 7.32
CA GLU A 65 5.06 -23.54 8.17
C GLU A 65 5.71 -22.17 7.87
N HIS A 66 7.04 -22.11 7.80
CA HIS A 66 7.74 -20.85 7.52
C HIS A 66 7.46 -20.33 6.10
N ALA A 67 7.44 -21.21 5.10
CA ALA A 67 7.07 -20.87 3.72
C ALA A 67 5.67 -20.26 3.66
N ALA A 68 4.70 -20.87 4.36
CA ALA A 68 3.34 -20.35 4.45
C ALA A 68 3.27 -18.97 5.13
N VAL A 69 4.10 -18.72 6.15
CA VAL A 69 4.20 -17.40 6.80
C VAL A 69 4.73 -16.35 5.82
N TYR A 70 5.82 -16.63 5.10
CA TYR A 70 6.35 -15.71 4.09
C TYR A 70 5.34 -15.41 2.98
N GLY A 71 4.62 -16.41 2.49
CA GLY A 71 3.55 -16.22 1.50
C GLY A 71 2.42 -15.32 2.01
N LYS A 72 2.02 -15.47 3.28
CA LYS A 72 1.02 -14.59 3.91
C LYS A 72 1.51 -13.15 4.05
N LEU A 73 2.75 -12.95 4.49
CA LEU A 73 3.35 -11.62 4.59
C LEU A 73 3.45 -10.97 3.21
N ALA A 74 3.88 -11.71 2.18
CA ALA A 74 3.94 -11.21 0.82
C ALA A 74 2.57 -10.73 0.31
N ASN A 75 1.49 -11.45 0.62
CA ASN A 75 0.14 -11.01 0.28
C ASN A 75 -0.28 -9.74 1.04
N LEU A 76 0.07 -9.64 2.33
CA LEU A 76 -0.22 -8.46 3.14
C LEU A 76 0.50 -7.22 2.60
N ASP A 77 1.78 -7.32 2.24
CA ASP A 77 2.55 -6.23 1.66
C ASP A 77 1.90 -5.71 0.37
N GLN A 78 1.50 -6.60 -0.54
CA GLN A 78 0.80 -6.20 -1.76
C GLN A 78 -0.53 -5.51 -1.48
N ARG A 79 -1.28 -6.00 -0.48
CA ARG A 79 -2.56 -5.39 -0.10
C ARG A 79 -2.35 -4.01 0.54
N MET A 80 -1.31 -3.87 1.36
CA MET A 80 -0.93 -2.59 1.97
C MET A 80 -0.52 -1.59 0.89
N ALA A 81 0.34 -1.99 -0.05
CA ALA A 81 0.72 -1.16 -1.19
C ALA A 81 -0.52 -0.72 -1.98
N ALA A 82 -1.42 -1.65 -2.34
CA ALA A 82 -2.64 -1.30 -3.06
C ALA A 82 -3.53 -0.31 -2.29
N GLU A 83 -3.67 -0.45 -0.97
CA GLU A 83 -4.48 0.46 -0.16
C GLU A 83 -3.85 1.85 -0.03
N VAL A 84 -2.53 1.93 0.13
CA VAL A 84 -1.83 3.21 0.16
C VAL A 84 -1.95 3.94 -1.19
N SER A 85 -1.83 3.22 -2.30
CA SER A 85 -2.08 3.79 -3.63
C SER A 85 -3.52 4.28 -3.79
N ARG A 86 -4.51 3.53 -3.31
CA ARG A 86 -5.91 4.00 -3.29
C ARG A 86 -6.10 5.27 -2.45
N ALA A 87 -5.45 5.36 -1.30
CA ALA A 87 -5.49 6.58 -0.48
C ALA A 87 -4.85 7.78 -1.20
N ALA A 88 -3.73 7.57 -1.89
CA ALA A 88 -3.08 8.57 -2.74
C ALA A 88 -3.99 9.06 -3.89
N GLU A 89 -4.76 8.15 -4.50
CA GLU A 89 -5.77 8.48 -5.52
C GLU A 89 -6.89 9.34 -4.93
N VAL A 90 -7.42 8.99 -3.75
CA VAL A 90 -8.45 9.79 -3.06
C VAL A 90 -7.95 11.21 -2.78
N VAL A 91 -6.69 11.35 -2.34
CA VAL A 91 -6.08 12.67 -2.12
C VAL A 91 -5.97 13.46 -3.42
N SER A 92 -5.50 12.82 -4.49
CA SER A 92 -5.36 13.46 -5.80
C SER A 92 -6.71 13.91 -6.37
N ALA A 93 -7.72 13.04 -6.32
CA ALA A 93 -9.07 13.34 -6.78
C ALA A 93 -9.70 14.49 -5.98
N GLY A 94 -9.61 14.45 -4.64
CA GLY A 94 -10.15 15.51 -3.79
C GLY A 94 -9.53 16.88 -4.06
N ARG A 95 -8.21 16.94 -4.37
CA ARG A 95 -7.55 18.19 -4.77
C ARG A 95 -8.05 18.68 -6.14
N GLN A 96 -8.18 17.77 -7.10
CA GLN A 96 -8.68 18.09 -8.43
C GLN A 96 -10.12 18.62 -8.38
N ASP A 97 -10.98 18.05 -7.53
CA ASP A 97 -12.36 18.50 -7.33
C ASP A 97 -12.41 19.89 -6.69
N LEU A 98 -11.54 20.16 -5.71
CA LEU A 98 -11.40 21.48 -5.10
C LEU A 98 -10.92 22.52 -6.13
N GLU A 99 -9.92 22.20 -6.95
CA GLU A 99 -9.41 23.09 -7.99
C GLU A 99 -10.47 23.40 -9.05
N GLN A 100 -11.23 22.39 -9.50
CA GLN A 100 -12.36 22.59 -10.41
C GLN A 100 -13.44 23.49 -9.79
N THR A 101 -13.79 23.27 -8.52
CA THR A 101 -14.80 24.07 -7.82
C THR A 101 -14.36 25.53 -7.68
N GLN A 102 -13.09 25.76 -7.33
CA GLN A 102 -12.53 27.11 -7.27
C GLN A 102 -12.57 27.79 -8.63
N SER A 103 -12.10 27.11 -9.69
CA SER A 103 -12.09 27.65 -11.05
C SER A 103 -13.48 28.04 -11.52
N TRP A 104 -14.49 27.21 -11.23
CA TRP A 104 -15.89 27.49 -11.52
C TRP A 104 -16.37 28.77 -10.80
N VAL A 105 -16.17 28.90 -9.49
CA VAL A 105 -16.55 30.11 -8.74
C VAL A 105 -15.84 31.35 -9.28
N THR A 106 -14.53 31.27 -9.51
CA THR A 106 -13.74 32.41 -10.02
C THR A 106 -14.18 32.83 -11.43
N SER A 107 -14.69 31.91 -12.26
CA SER A 107 -15.21 32.24 -13.59
C SER A 107 -16.58 32.93 -13.58
N MET A 108 -17.28 32.94 -12.45
CA MET A 108 -18.58 33.60 -12.27
C MET A 108 -18.47 35.03 -11.73
N ASP A 109 -17.28 35.42 -11.28
CA ASP A 109 -16.93 36.75 -10.78
C ASP A 109 -16.44 37.63 -11.94
#